data_AF-A0A2L0FC33-F1
#
_entry.id   AF-A0A2L0FC33-F1
#
_cell.length_a   1.000
_cell.length_b   1.000
_cell.length_c   1.000
_cell.angle_alpha   90.00
_cell.angle_beta   90.00
_cell.angle_gamma   90.00
#
_symmetry.space_group_name_H-M   'P 1'
#
loop_
_entity.id
_entity.type
_entity.pdbx_description
1 polymer ?
#
loop_
_entity_poly.entity_id
_entity_poly.type
_entity_poly.pdbx_seq_one_letter_code
_entity_poly.pdbx_strand_id
1 'polypeptide(L)'
;MPEGADWTGVYYSELYGYLHLVQDGTAIEGKWIRPHKDRWGELHGSVTGDLIKFNWTEHVVGAIGPNSKKEGRGYLKYKRPPGENVDDALAGEIGQNKDEVGEPWEAVKQRNVMPDLASIGGTGSSDIGGGDWDSENQESGTPEPPTEPSEPAAEPPSL
;
A
#
# COMPACT_ATOMS: atom_id res chain seq x y z
N MET A 1 21.89 4.15 16.42
CA MET A 1 20.49 4.36 16.85
C MET A 1 20.51 4.88 18.28
N PRO A 2 19.75 5.93 18.63
CA PRO A 2 19.58 6.33 20.03
C PRO A 2 18.83 5.24 20.81
N GLU A 3 19.15 5.05 22.09
CA GLU A 3 18.53 4.01 22.92
C GLU A 3 17.00 4.16 22.98
N GLY A 4 16.28 3.06 22.78
CA GLY A 4 14.82 3.01 22.78
C GLY A 4 14.13 3.64 21.57
N ALA A 5 14.88 4.07 20.56
CA ALA A 5 14.28 4.49 19.29
C ALA A 5 13.88 3.27 18.45
N ASP A 6 12.71 3.36 17.84
CA ASP A 6 12.18 2.32 16.97
C ASP A 6 11.79 2.95 15.63
N TRP A 7 12.12 2.27 14.54
CA TRP A 7 11.81 2.75 13.19
C TRP A 7 10.33 2.57 12.84
N THR A 8 9.61 1.70 13.52
CA THR A 8 8.18 1.47 13.32
C THR A 8 7.38 2.72 13.65
N GLY A 9 6.47 3.07 12.75
CA GLY A 9 5.62 4.25 12.87
C GLY A 9 5.22 4.83 11.53
N VAL A 10 4.45 5.91 11.59
CA VAL A 10 4.09 6.71 10.42
C VAL A 10 4.94 7.97 10.39
N TYR A 11 5.49 8.30 9.23
CA TYR A 11 6.32 9.47 8.99
C TYR A 11 5.70 10.29 7.87
N TYR A 12 5.58 11.60 8.06
CA TYR A 12 5.00 12.49 7.05
C TYR A 12 6.09 13.28 6.36
N SER A 13 6.09 13.24 5.03
CA SER A 13 6.90 14.05 4.14
C SER A 13 6.01 14.92 3.26
N GLU A 14 6.38 16.17 3.03
CA GLU A 14 5.63 17.06 2.12
C GLU A 14 5.63 16.55 0.68
N LEU A 15 6.72 15.89 0.26
CA LEU A 15 6.88 15.39 -1.11
C LEU A 15 6.30 13.98 -1.30
N TYR A 16 6.57 13.08 -0.34
CA TYR A 16 6.21 11.67 -0.43
C TYR A 16 4.99 11.27 0.39
N GLY A 17 4.42 12.20 1.16
CA GLY A 17 3.22 11.99 1.97
C GLY A 17 3.47 11.09 3.17
N TYR A 18 2.51 10.21 3.46
CA TYR A 18 2.59 9.34 4.63
C TYR A 18 3.38 8.07 4.29
N LEU A 19 4.48 7.87 4.98
CA LEU A 19 5.31 6.68 4.97
C LEU A 19 5.04 5.85 6.21
N HIS A 20 4.52 4.65 6.02
CA HIS A 20 4.31 3.67 7.07
C HIS A 20 5.53 2.75 7.07
N LEU A 21 6.21 2.60 8.21
CA LEU A 21 7.36 1.72 8.38
C LEU A 21 7.09 0.70 9.47
N VAL A 22 7.52 -0.53 9.25
CA VAL A 22 7.52 -1.62 10.22
C VAL A 22 8.89 -2.27 10.21
N GLN A 23 9.52 -2.32 11.39
CA GLN A 23 10.80 -2.98 11.58
C GLN A 23 10.60 -4.39 12.15
N ASP A 24 11.25 -5.39 11.55
CA ASP A 24 11.35 -6.74 12.10
C ASP A 24 12.82 -7.14 12.23
N GLY A 25 13.34 -7.05 13.47
CA GLY A 25 14.76 -7.26 13.74
C GLY A 25 15.65 -6.27 12.98
N THR A 26 16.38 -6.76 11.98
CA THR A 26 17.24 -5.95 11.09
C THR A 26 16.58 -5.65 9.74
N ALA A 27 15.47 -6.31 9.40
CA ALA A 27 14.71 -6.03 8.19
C ALA A 27 13.74 -4.87 8.42
N ILE A 28 13.45 -4.12 7.37
CA ILE A 28 12.45 -3.08 7.40
C ILE A 28 11.61 -3.10 6.14
N GLU A 29 10.31 -2.99 6.36
CA GLU A 29 9.31 -2.88 5.31
C GLU A 29 8.59 -1.55 5.47
N GLY A 30 8.27 -0.94 4.34
CA GLY A 30 7.50 0.29 4.37
C GLY A 30 6.68 0.49 3.12
N LYS A 31 5.65 1.31 3.26
CA LYS A 31 4.85 1.77 2.14
C LYS A 31 4.54 3.24 2.31
N TRP A 32 4.51 3.99 1.21
CA TRP A 32 4.13 5.40 1.25
C TRP A 32 3.07 5.73 0.20
N ILE A 33 2.31 6.79 0.47
CA ILE A 33 1.37 7.37 -0.49
C ILE A 33 1.57 8.88 -0.57
N ARG A 34 1.72 9.40 -1.81
CA ARG A 34 1.91 10.83 -2.05
C ARG A 34 0.68 11.62 -1.57
N PRO A 35 0.84 12.91 -1.19
CA PRO A 35 -0.27 13.72 -0.71
C PRO A 35 -1.46 13.80 -1.68
N HIS A 36 -1.19 13.78 -2.99
CA HIS A 36 -2.20 13.81 -4.05
C HIS A 36 -2.82 12.44 -4.36
N LYS A 37 -2.36 11.37 -3.71
CA LYS A 37 -2.82 9.98 -3.89
C LYS A 37 -2.75 9.48 -5.34
N ASP A 38 -1.93 10.12 -6.17
CA ASP A 38 -1.68 9.75 -7.56
C ASP A 38 -0.63 8.64 -7.66
N ARG A 39 0.22 8.51 -6.64
CA ARG A 39 1.24 7.47 -6.55
C ARG A 39 1.38 6.95 -5.14
N TRP A 40 1.70 5.67 -5.06
CA TRP A 40 2.09 5.00 -3.83
C TRP A 40 3.34 4.17 -4.12
N GLY A 41 4.07 3.78 -3.09
CA GLY A 41 5.19 2.88 -3.27
C GLY A 41 5.43 2.01 -2.06
N GLU A 42 6.29 1.03 -2.27
CA GLU A 42 6.75 0.07 -1.28
C GLU A 42 8.26 0.10 -1.22
N LEU A 43 8.81 -0.06 -0.02
CA LEU A 43 10.23 -0.18 0.23
C LEU A 43 10.52 -1.40 1.07
N HIS A 44 11.66 -2.02 0.77
CA HIS A 44 12.20 -3.13 1.53
C HIS A 44 13.70 -2.92 1.72
N GLY A 45 14.16 -3.06 2.95
CA GLY A 45 15.52 -2.70 3.30
C GLY A 45 16.01 -3.35 4.58
N SER A 46 17.15 -2.83 5.05
CA SER A 46 17.78 -3.26 6.28
C SER A 46 18.24 -2.08 7.13
N VAL A 47 18.11 -2.24 8.44
CA VAL A 47 18.53 -1.27 9.46
C VAL A 47 19.97 -1.58 9.88
N THR A 48 20.85 -0.58 9.81
CA THR A 48 22.21 -0.59 10.33
C THR A 48 22.40 0.61 11.27
N GLY A 49 22.13 0.41 12.56
CA GLY A 49 22.23 1.49 13.55
C GLY A 49 21.17 2.58 13.30
N ASP A 50 21.61 3.81 13.05
CA ASP A 50 20.76 4.97 12.71
C ASP A 50 20.53 5.15 11.19
N LEU A 51 20.94 4.18 10.37
CA LEU A 51 20.78 4.21 8.92
C LEU A 51 19.91 3.05 8.44
N ILE A 52 18.93 3.32 7.58
CA ILE A 52 18.27 2.34 6.74
C ILE A 52 18.84 2.44 5.34
N LYS A 53 19.13 1.29 4.73
CA LYS A 53 19.30 1.17 3.28
C LYS A 53 18.18 0.34 2.71
N PHE A 54 17.56 0.80 1.63
CA PHE A 54 16.39 0.15 1.07
C PHE A 54 16.36 0.22 -0.46
N ASN A 55 15.65 -0.74 -1.05
CA ASN A 55 15.17 -0.67 -2.42
C ASN A 55 13.69 -0.28 -2.38
N TRP A 56 13.22 0.39 -3.41
CA TRP A 56 11.85 0.88 -3.45
C TRP A 56 11.22 0.71 -4.83
N THR A 57 9.90 0.55 -4.85
CA THR A 57 9.07 0.52 -6.05
C THR A 57 7.92 1.51 -5.90
N GLU A 58 7.78 2.48 -6.80
CA GLU A 58 6.66 3.43 -6.88
C GLU A 58 5.71 3.00 -8.01
N HIS A 59 4.42 3.04 -7.73
CA HIS A 59 3.32 2.72 -8.62
C HIS A 59 2.49 3.97 -8.89
N VAL A 60 2.11 4.18 -10.15
CA VAL A 60 1.18 5.23 -10.56
C VAL A 60 -0.25 4.68 -10.51
N VAL A 61 -1.11 5.32 -9.73
CA VAL A 61 -2.51 4.91 -9.56
C VAL A 61 -3.25 5.08 -10.89
N GLY A 62 -3.95 4.02 -11.31
CA GLY A 62 -4.74 4.01 -12.56
C GLY A 62 -3.91 3.86 -13.85
N ALA A 63 -2.58 3.75 -13.76
CA ALA A 63 -1.74 3.48 -14.92
C ALA A 63 -1.56 1.97 -15.15
N ILE A 64 -1.74 1.52 -16.40
CA ILE A 64 -1.45 0.15 -16.83
C ILE A 64 -0.38 0.22 -17.92
N GLY A 65 0.67 -0.60 -17.78
CA GLY A 65 1.75 -0.71 -18.78
C GLY A 65 3.14 -0.49 -18.19
N PRO A 66 4.20 -0.58 -19.01
CA PRO A 66 5.60 -0.59 -18.55
C PRO A 66 6.04 0.69 -17.81
N ASN A 67 5.36 1.82 -18.03
CA ASN A 67 5.64 3.09 -17.35
C ASN A 67 4.81 3.28 -16.05
N SER A 68 4.04 2.27 -15.63
CA SER A 68 3.21 2.34 -14.42
C SER A 68 4.02 2.16 -13.13
N LYS A 69 5.26 1.67 -13.24
CA LYS A 69 6.14 1.40 -12.10
C LYS A 69 7.48 2.10 -12.28
N LYS A 70 8.06 2.54 -11.17
CA LYS A 70 9.43 3.03 -11.06
C LYS A 70 10.10 2.31 -9.92
N GLU A 71 11.40 2.08 -10.03
CA GLU A 71 12.18 1.43 -8.99
C GLU A 71 13.46 2.21 -8.73
N GLY A 72 14.01 2.02 -7.54
CA GLY A 72 15.28 2.62 -7.18
C GLY A 72 15.79 2.16 -5.84
N ARG A 73 16.81 2.89 -5.36
CA ARG A 73 17.45 2.65 -4.07
C ARG A 73 17.51 3.94 -3.29
N GLY A 74 17.63 3.82 -1.98
CA GLY A 74 17.73 4.99 -1.12
C GLY A 74 18.27 4.63 0.24
N TYR A 75 18.49 5.68 1.02
CA TYR A 75 18.84 5.55 2.41
C TYR A 75 18.08 6.57 3.24
N LEU A 76 17.76 6.22 4.48
CA LEU A 76 17.16 7.12 5.46
C LEU A 76 18.00 7.08 6.72
N LYS A 77 18.34 8.25 7.24
CA LYS A 77 19.03 8.42 8.51
C LYS A 77 18.06 8.91 9.57
N TYR A 78 18.10 8.28 10.73
CA TYR A 78 17.33 8.70 11.89
C TYR A 78 17.92 9.99 12.48
N LYS A 79 17.07 10.98 12.70
CA LYS A 79 17.40 12.24 13.37
C LYS A 79 16.49 12.42 14.58
N ARG A 80 17.10 12.43 15.76
CA ARG A 80 16.44 12.84 17.01
C ARG A 80 17.07 14.16 17.45
N PRO A 81 16.41 15.31 17.22
CA PRO A 81 16.98 16.60 17.62
C PRO A 81 17.07 16.71 19.14
N PRO A 82 18.05 17.46 19.68
CA PRO A 82 18.15 17.69 21.12
C PRO A 82 17.02 18.60 21.60
N GLY A 83 16.26 18.15 22.60
CA GLY A 83 15.20 18.92 23.25
C GLY A 83 14.11 18.03 23.86
N GLU A 84 13.42 18.51 24.88
CA GLU A 84 12.20 17.85 25.37
C GLU A 84 11.07 18.08 24.37
N ASN A 85 10.32 17.04 24.02
CA ASN A 85 9.19 17.07 23.07
C ASN A 85 9.55 17.34 21.60
N VAL A 86 10.74 16.94 21.12
CA VAL A 86 11.00 16.99 19.67
C VAL A 86 10.55 15.70 18.99
N ASP A 87 9.89 15.83 17.84
CA ASP A 87 9.51 14.68 17.01
C ASP A 87 10.75 14.05 16.38
N ASP A 88 10.80 12.73 16.43
CA ASP A 88 11.78 11.97 15.67
C ASP A 88 11.57 12.23 14.17
N ALA A 89 12.65 12.37 13.42
CA ALA A 89 12.60 12.64 12.00
C ALA A 89 13.51 11.69 11.23
N LEU A 90 13.20 11.50 9.96
CA LEU A 90 14.02 10.80 9.00
C LEU A 90 14.52 11.81 7.98
N ALA A 91 15.79 11.69 7.62
CA ALA A 91 16.35 12.45 6.51
C ALA A 91 17.29 11.56 5.71
N GLY A 92 17.16 11.60 4.40
CA GLY A 92 18.03 10.87 3.49
C GLY A 92 17.73 11.22 2.06
N GLU A 93 18.06 10.29 1.16
CA GLU A 93 17.90 10.49 -0.27
C GLU A 93 17.35 9.25 -0.93
N ILE A 94 16.60 9.47 -2.01
CA ILE A 94 16.00 8.44 -2.84
C ILE A 94 16.50 8.62 -4.27
N GLY A 95 17.33 7.68 -4.72
CA GLY A 95 17.82 7.61 -6.09
C GLY A 95 16.95 6.70 -6.95
N GLN A 96 17.10 6.83 -8.27
CA GLN A 96 16.39 6.02 -9.26
C GLN A 96 17.28 4.87 -9.75
N ASN A 97 16.67 3.74 -10.14
CA ASN A 97 17.38 2.57 -10.64
C ASN A 97 18.47 2.08 -9.66
N LYS A 98 19.75 2.19 -10.05
CA LYS A 98 20.89 1.78 -9.25
C LYS A 98 21.47 2.93 -8.42
N ASP A 99 20.96 4.14 -8.53
CA ASP A 99 21.48 5.24 -7.73
C ASP A 99 20.91 5.17 -6.31
N GLU A 100 21.77 5.27 -5.30
CA GLU A 100 21.38 5.37 -3.88
C GLU A 100 21.08 6.82 -3.46
N VAL A 101 21.38 7.78 -4.34
CA VAL A 101 21.31 9.23 -4.12
C VAL A 101 20.50 9.86 -5.24
N GLY A 102 19.67 10.86 -4.91
CA GLY A 102 18.81 11.51 -5.89
C GLY A 102 18.01 12.65 -5.27
N GLU A 103 16.74 12.41 -5.01
CA GLU A 103 15.85 13.40 -4.39
C GLU A 103 15.97 13.35 -2.87
N PRO A 104 16.01 14.50 -2.17
CA PRO A 104 16.00 14.52 -0.72
C PRO A 104 14.66 14.00 -0.19
N TRP A 105 14.72 13.13 0.80
CA TRP A 105 13.56 12.65 1.53
C TRP A 105 13.69 13.04 3.00
N GLU A 106 12.90 14.03 3.40
CA GLU A 106 12.73 14.43 4.80
C GLU A 106 11.31 14.09 5.26
N ALA A 107 11.20 13.44 6.41
CA ALA A 107 9.92 13.03 6.97
C ALA A 107 9.92 13.12 8.51
N VAL A 108 8.80 13.55 9.10
CA VAL A 108 8.64 13.71 10.55
C VAL A 108 7.73 12.61 11.10
N LYS A 109 8.17 11.93 12.16
CA LYS A 109 7.40 10.86 12.83
C LYS A 109 6.13 11.45 13.43
N GLN A 110 5.00 10.84 13.10
CA GLN A 110 3.69 11.20 13.63
C GLN A 110 3.49 10.47 14.96
N ARG A 111 3.34 11.22 16.06
CA ARG A 111 3.11 10.63 17.38
C ARG A 111 1.75 9.93 17.43
N ASN A 112 1.72 8.78 18.10
CA ASN A 112 0.50 8.00 18.36
C ASN A 112 -0.22 7.50 17.09
N VAL A 113 0.46 7.47 15.93
CA VAL A 113 -0.09 6.89 14.70
C VAL A 113 0.59 5.55 14.46
N MET A 114 -0.20 4.48 14.47
CA MET A 114 0.29 3.14 14.15
C MET A 114 0.41 2.97 12.63
N PRO A 115 1.48 2.33 12.14
CA PRO A 115 1.61 2.04 10.72
C PRO A 115 0.62 0.95 10.31
N ASP A 116 -0.02 1.16 9.18
CA ASP A 116 -0.86 0.18 8.50
C ASP A 116 -0.38 0.03 7.04
N LEU A 117 0.39 -1.01 6.76
CA LEU A 117 0.89 -1.29 5.41
C LEU A 117 -0.22 -1.79 4.46
N ALA A 118 -1.34 -2.30 4.99
CA ALA A 118 -2.46 -2.75 4.16
C ALA A 118 -3.29 -1.55 3.65
N SER A 119 -3.30 -0.44 4.38
CA SER A 119 -3.99 0.80 3.95
C SER A 119 -3.34 1.51 2.76
N ILE A 120 -2.09 1.20 2.43
CA ILE A 120 -1.34 1.84 1.34
C ILE A 120 -1.20 0.87 0.17
N GLY A 121 -1.84 1.25 -0.93
CA GLY A 121 -1.88 0.49 -2.17
C GLY A 121 -3.24 0.65 -2.83
N GLY A 122 -3.26 0.94 -4.13
CA GLY A 122 -4.43 0.67 -4.95
C GLY A 122 -4.46 -0.81 -5.28
N THR A 123 -5.64 -1.39 -5.51
CA THR A 123 -5.91 -2.76 -5.98
C THR A 123 -5.31 -3.04 -7.38
N GLY A 124 -4.01 -2.81 -7.53
CA GLY A 124 -3.28 -2.76 -8.78
C GLY A 124 -2.70 -4.12 -9.11
N SER A 125 -3.53 -4.99 -9.70
CA SER A 125 -3.21 -6.21 -10.45
C SER A 125 -2.32 -7.31 -9.83
N SER A 126 -1.64 -7.09 -8.71
CA SER A 126 -0.91 -8.12 -7.97
C SER A 126 -1.67 -8.63 -6.74
N ASP A 127 -2.66 -7.89 -6.26
CA ASP A 127 -3.77 -8.39 -5.43
C ASP A 127 -4.89 -9.04 -6.26
N ILE A 128 -4.69 -9.20 -7.58
CA ILE A 128 -5.41 -10.19 -8.38
C ILE A 128 -4.66 -11.53 -8.24
N GLY A 129 -4.39 -11.94 -6.99
CA GLY A 129 -4.36 -13.35 -6.67
C GLY A 129 -5.81 -13.80 -6.74
N GLY A 130 -6.12 -14.73 -7.66
CA GLY A 130 -7.48 -15.19 -7.93
C GLY A 130 -8.27 -15.46 -6.66
N GLY A 131 -9.12 -14.52 -6.30
CA GLY A 131 -9.99 -14.56 -5.14
C GLY A 131 -11.34 -14.01 -5.56
N ASP A 132 -12.28 -14.93 -5.74
CA ASP A 132 -13.71 -14.73 -5.61
C ASP A 132 -14.39 -13.65 -6.46
N TRP A 133 -14.65 -14.00 -7.73
CA TRP A 133 -15.81 -13.46 -8.47
C TRP A 133 -17.11 -14.27 -8.18
N ASP A 134 -17.18 -15.02 -7.08
CA ASP A 134 -18.32 -15.93 -6.81
C ASP A 134 -18.75 -16.03 -5.33
N SER A 135 -18.39 -15.07 -4.46
CA SER A 135 -18.91 -15.06 -3.07
C SER A 135 -19.50 -13.72 -2.71
N GLU A 136 -20.73 -13.48 -3.17
CA GLU A 136 -21.86 -12.98 -2.38
C GLU A 136 -23.01 -12.56 -3.30
N ASN A 137 -23.73 -13.55 -3.84
CA ASN A 137 -25.18 -13.46 -3.93
C ASN A 137 -25.81 -14.72 -3.35
N GLN A 138 -25.60 -14.95 -2.04
CA GLN A 138 -26.49 -15.83 -1.27
C GLN A 138 -27.64 -14.99 -0.70
N GLU A 139 -28.47 -14.45 -1.58
CA GLU A 139 -29.87 -14.27 -1.23
C GLU A 139 -30.42 -15.65 -0.85
N SER A 140 -30.75 -15.82 0.43
CA SER A 140 -31.55 -16.94 0.90
C SER A 140 -32.99 -16.76 0.42
N GLY A 141 -33.20 -16.87 -0.90
CA GLY A 141 -34.51 -17.03 -1.52
C GLY A 141 -34.71 -18.51 -1.79
N THR A 142 -35.59 -19.15 -1.02
CA THR A 142 -36.06 -20.50 -1.34
C THR A 142 -36.67 -20.46 -2.74
N PRO A 143 -36.20 -21.26 -3.73
CA PRO A 143 -36.80 -21.25 -5.04
C PRO A 143 -38.23 -21.79 -4.95
N GLU A 144 -39.21 -20.92 -5.18
CA GLU A 144 -40.57 -21.35 -5.49
C GLU A 144 -40.53 -22.22 -6.77
N PRO A 145 -41.23 -23.36 -6.79
CA PRO A 145 -41.24 -24.22 -7.95
C PRO A 145 -41.84 -23.48 -9.16
N PRO A 146 -41.29 -23.68 -10.36
CA PRO A 146 -41.77 -23.02 -11.56
C PRO A 146 -43.24 -23.34 -11.80
N THR A 147 -44.04 -22.29 -11.99
CA THR A 147 -45.43 -22.41 -12.45
C THR A 147 -45.42 -23.08 -13.82
N GLU A 148 -46.06 -24.25 -13.89
CA GLU A 148 -46.28 -24.97 -15.14
C GLU A 148 -46.99 -24.06 -16.15
N PRO A 149 -46.53 -23.98 -17.41
CA PRO A 149 -47.27 -23.29 -18.45
C PRO A 149 -48.61 -24.01 -18.65
N SER A 150 -49.70 -23.29 -18.37
CA SER A 150 -51.06 -23.77 -18.59
C SER A 150 -51.22 -24.22 -20.04
N GLU A 151 -51.62 -25.49 -20.22
CA GLU A 151 -52.09 -26.04 -21.49
C GLU A 151 -53.08 -25.09 -22.17
N PRO A 152 -52.89 -24.73 -23.46
CA PRO A 152 -54.00 -24.24 -24.24
C PRO A 152 -54.97 -25.40 -24.46
N ALA A 153 -56.15 -25.22 -23.85
CA ALA A 153 -57.32 -26.06 -24.00
C ALA A 153 -57.67 -26.32 -25.48
N ALA A 154 -58.20 -27.52 -25.70
CA ALA A 154 -58.60 -28.08 -26.97
C ALA A 154 -59.53 -27.18 -27.82
N GLU A 155 -59.29 -27.20 -29.13
CA GLU A 155 -60.35 -27.04 -30.14
C GLU A 155 -60.46 -28.33 -30.97
N PRO A 156 -61.63 -28.98 -31.05
CA PRO A 156 -61.92 -30.08 -31.97
C PRO A 156 -62.68 -29.57 -33.21
N PRO A 157 -63.11 -30.45 -34.14
CA PRO A 157 -62.37 -30.99 -35.27
C PRO A 157 -62.84 -30.41 -36.63
N SER A 158 -62.16 -30.88 -37.67
CA SER A 158 -62.31 -30.62 -39.11
C SER A 158 -63.73 -30.60 -39.69
N LEU A 159 -63.91 -29.78 -40.73
CA LEU A 159 -64.74 -30.07 -41.91
C LEU A 159 -64.06 -29.53 -43.18
#